data_AF-A0A952E6A6-F1
#
_entry.id   AF-A0A952E6A6-F1
#
_cell.length_a   1.000
_cell.length_b   1.000
_cell.length_c   1.000
_cell.angle_alpha   90.00
_cell.angle_beta   90.00
_cell.angle_gamma   90.00
#
_symmetry.space_group_name_H-M   'P 1'
#
loop_
_entity.id
_entity.type
_entity.pdbx_description
1 polymer ?
#
loop_
_entity_poly.entity_id
_entity_poly.type
_entity_poly.pdbx_seq_one_letter_code
_entity_poly.pdbx_strand_id
1 'polypeptide(L)'
;MIDSSVFFIRLPKIGGRDNFLLRRFNDIDWFFIISVPLSFVALLFTYDSFCGEKETGTLRLMLSSSTPRYKILVGKYLGALVALAIPLLAGLLINLIIVISSKIVDINSTDWLRFFAIFLLSILFLSVFLLLGMFVSSRVSHSISSIVILLLIWAGFVVLIPSFGRIVAETSVNVTTLAEFRKRFMENWQQMERDAEAGKYGRNAHELWHEDRNHPSVNPPAAARYCNAKVASINKLWEERHNRMLAQAYAGRNFASISPVVIYQRASETVAGTGIRRCVDLYRQVKRYHENLKQYILDQDAEDPNSLHLLFDNDFSVEHWETISKKPVDFGTVPKFQEHDLALGQSMKLAIWDIGLLVLYDLVFFAASFVSFLKYDVR
;
A
#
# COMPACT_ATOMS: atom_id res chain seq x y z
N MET A 1 7.61 -16.59 -19.81
CA MET A 1 7.16 -17.09 -18.50
C MET A 1 8.44 -17.47 -17.75
N ILE A 2 8.89 -16.66 -16.80
CA ILE A 2 10.14 -16.95 -16.05
C ILE A 2 9.74 -16.84 -14.58
N ASP A 3 9.79 -17.96 -13.88
CA ASP A 3 9.47 -18.07 -12.46
C ASP A 3 10.57 -17.46 -11.59
N SER A 4 10.19 -17.11 -10.36
CA SER A 4 11.13 -16.65 -9.33
C SER A 4 12.15 -17.74 -9.05
N SER A 5 13.42 -17.49 -9.34
CA SER A 5 14.55 -18.37 -9.02
C SER A 5 15.41 -17.79 -7.89
N VAL A 6 16.35 -18.58 -7.36
CA VAL A 6 17.38 -18.10 -6.41
C VAL A 6 18.38 -17.11 -7.03
N PHE A 7 18.15 -16.70 -8.27
CA PHE A 7 18.97 -15.71 -8.98
C PHE A 7 18.19 -14.44 -9.30
N PHE A 8 16.87 -14.51 -9.51
CA PHE A 8 16.05 -13.35 -9.89
C PHE A 8 15.14 -12.87 -8.77
N ILE A 9 15.28 -11.60 -8.41
CA ILE A 9 14.38 -10.94 -7.46
C ILE A 9 13.38 -10.09 -8.24
N ARG A 10 12.14 -10.56 -8.30
CA ARG A 10 11.03 -9.84 -8.97
C ARG A 10 9.95 -9.53 -7.96
N LEU A 11 9.18 -8.47 -8.20
CA LEU A 11 7.94 -8.27 -7.46
C LEU A 11 7.05 -9.52 -7.62
N PRO A 12 6.29 -9.89 -6.56
CA PRO A 12 5.34 -10.97 -6.66
C PRO A 12 4.40 -10.71 -7.84
N LYS A 13 4.20 -11.71 -8.70
CA LYS A 13 3.08 -11.66 -9.64
C LYS A 13 1.82 -11.53 -8.80
N ILE A 14 0.96 -10.56 -9.10
CA ILE A 14 -0.36 -10.46 -8.48
C ILE A 14 -1.14 -11.69 -8.98
N GLY A 15 -1.04 -12.80 -8.26
CA GLY A 15 -1.67 -14.09 -8.58
C GLY A 15 -2.93 -14.35 -7.76
N GLY A 16 -3.45 -13.34 -7.05
CA GLY A 16 -4.56 -13.49 -6.13
C GLY A 16 -5.81 -12.76 -6.60
N ARG A 17 -6.88 -13.52 -6.86
CA ARG A 17 -8.30 -13.13 -6.95
C ARG A 17 -8.91 -12.78 -8.31
N ASP A 18 -8.54 -13.48 -9.38
CA ASP A 18 -9.34 -13.47 -10.60
C ASP A 18 -10.42 -14.56 -10.57
N ASN A 19 -11.41 -14.40 -9.69
CA ASN A 19 -12.72 -14.99 -10.00
C ASN A 19 -13.34 -14.10 -11.08
N PHE A 20 -13.40 -14.60 -12.31
CA PHE A 20 -13.82 -13.82 -13.49
C PHE A 20 -15.23 -13.23 -13.35
N LEU A 21 -16.07 -13.81 -12.48
CA LEU A 21 -17.42 -13.33 -12.17
C LEU A 21 -17.47 -12.19 -11.12
N LEU A 22 -16.39 -11.99 -10.34
CA LEU A 22 -16.34 -11.01 -9.24
C LEU A 22 -15.40 -9.84 -9.50
N ARG A 23 -14.78 -9.76 -10.68
CA ARG A 23 -13.82 -8.69 -11.05
C ARG A 23 -14.40 -7.28 -10.91
N ARG A 24 -15.73 -7.12 -11.06
CA ARG A 24 -16.45 -5.84 -10.90
C ARG A 24 -16.74 -5.47 -9.44
N PHE A 25 -16.65 -6.42 -8.51
CA PHE A 25 -16.84 -6.20 -7.06
C PHE A 25 -15.51 -6.11 -6.29
N ASN A 26 -14.38 -6.46 -6.92
CA ASN A 26 -13.04 -6.28 -6.34
C ASN A 26 -12.68 -4.81 -6.03
N ASP A 27 -13.46 -3.85 -6.54
CA ASP A 27 -13.29 -2.41 -6.28
C ASP A 27 -14.08 -1.91 -5.05
N ILE A 28 -14.97 -2.72 -4.46
CA ILE A 28 -15.77 -2.31 -3.29
C ILE A 28 -15.15 -2.89 -2.03
N ASP A 29 -14.32 -2.08 -1.37
CA ASP A 29 -13.74 -2.38 -0.06
C ASP A 29 -14.23 -1.40 1.02
N TRP A 30 -13.82 -1.65 2.28
CA TRP A 30 -14.18 -0.78 3.39
C TRP A 30 -13.64 0.64 3.23
N PHE A 31 -12.47 0.80 2.62
CA PHE A 31 -11.93 2.12 2.33
C PHE A 31 -12.86 2.90 1.40
N PHE A 32 -13.32 2.30 0.30
CA PHE A 32 -14.27 2.91 -0.62
C PHE A 32 -15.59 3.27 0.06
N ILE A 33 -16.18 2.33 0.82
CA ILE A 33 -17.45 2.55 1.55
C ILE A 33 -17.32 3.71 2.57
N ILE A 34 -16.21 3.77 3.29
CA ILE A 34 -16.00 4.80 4.31
C ILE A 34 -15.70 6.16 3.67
N SER A 35 -14.82 6.16 2.66
CA SER A 35 -14.34 7.39 2.03
C SER A 35 -15.34 8.06 1.09
N VAL A 36 -16.22 7.29 0.43
CA VAL A 36 -17.15 7.83 -0.57
C VAL A 36 -18.57 7.93 -0.01
N PRO A 37 -19.37 6.86 0.18
CA PRO A 37 -20.75 7.01 0.62
C PRO A 37 -20.87 7.46 2.08
N LEU A 38 -20.11 6.92 3.02
CA LEU A 38 -20.25 7.33 4.44
C LEU A 38 -19.78 8.77 4.68
N SER A 39 -18.71 9.23 4.03
CA SER A 39 -18.29 10.64 4.11
C SER A 39 -19.34 11.59 3.54
N PHE A 40 -20.05 11.16 2.48
CA PHE A 40 -21.15 11.92 1.91
C PHE A 40 -22.37 11.94 2.85
N VAL A 41 -22.76 10.80 3.42
CA VAL A 41 -23.83 10.73 4.44
C VAL A 41 -23.50 11.60 5.65
N ALA A 42 -22.24 11.66 6.07
CA ALA A 42 -21.81 12.58 7.13
C ALA A 42 -22.13 14.05 6.80
N LEU A 43 -21.92 14.48 5.56
CA LEU A 43 -22.32 15.84 5.14
C LEU A 43 -23.84 16.00 5.12
N LEU A 44 -24.58 15.00 4.65
CA LEU A 44 -26.05 15.03 4.65
C LEU A 44 -26.66 15.10 6.05
N PHE A 45 -25.96 14.63 7.09
CA PHE A 45 -26.41 14.78 8.47
C PHE A 45 -26.15 16.18 9.04
N THR A 46 -25.25 16.96 8.43
CA THR A 46 -24.73 18.18 9.03
C THR A 46 -24.94 19.44 8.19
N TYR A 47 -25.38 19.33 6.93
CA TYR A 47 -25.53 20.47 6.02
C TYR A 47 -26.56 21.51 6.50
N ASP A 48 -27.65 21.08 7.14
CA ASP A 48 -28.75 21.92 7.63
C ASP A 48 -28.76 22.05 9.16
N SER A 49 -27.73 21.53 9.84
CA SER A 49 -27.64 21.49 11.31
C SER A 49 -27.82 22.84 12.00
N PHE A 50 -27.45 23.96 11.37
CA PHE A 50 -27.64 25.31 11.88
C PHE A 50 -28.54 26.16 10.99
N CYS A 51 -28.28 26.19 9.68
CA CYS A 51 -29.08 27.00 8.76
C CYS A 51 -30.53 26.51 8.64
N GLY A 52 -30.79 25.20 8.66
CA GLY A 52 -32.15 24.65 8.65
C GLY A 52 -32.90 24.94 9.96
N GLU A 53 -32.21 24.88 11.10
CA GLU A 53 -32.80 25.29 12.38
C GLU A 53 -33.06 26.79 12.48
N LYS A 54 -32.26 27.60 11.78
CA LYS A 54 -32.52 29.03 11.62
C LYS A 54 -33.76 29.26 10.75
N GLU A 55 -33.86 28.60 9.61
CA GLU A 55 -35.02 28.71 8.69
C GLU A 55 -36.34 28.29 9.38
N THR A 56 -36.30 27.26 10.21
CA THR A 56 -37.46 26.77 10.97
C THR A 56 -37.72 27.54 12.27
N GLY A 57 -36.83 28.45 12.66
CA GLY A 57 -36.92 29.24 13.90
C GLY A 57 -36.65 28.45 15.19
N THR A 58 -36.34 27.15 15.10
CA THR A 58 -36.07 26.28 16.24
C THR A 58 -34.78 26.68 16.97
N LEU A 59 -33.78 27.18 16.24
CA LEU A 59 -32.52 27.66 16.83
C LEU A 59 -32.73 28.85 17.77
N ARG A 60 -33.65 29.76 17.42
CA ARG A 60 -33.99 30.92 18.26
C ARG A 60 -34.69 30.49 19.55
N LEU A 61 -35.54 29.47 19.48
CA LEU A 61 -36.22 28.90 20.64
C LEU A 61 -35.26 28.10 21.54
N MET A 62 -34.27 27.43 20.96
CA MET A 62 -33.25 26.73 21.75
C MET A 62 -32.34 27.71 22.50
N LEU A 63 -31.98 28.84 21.89
CA LEU A 63 -31.12 29.85 22.50
C LEU A 63 -31.85 30.82 23.44
N SER A 64 -33.18 30.79 23.51
CA SER A 64 -33.93 31.52 24.56
C SER A 64 -33.87 30.81 25.92
N SER A 65 -33.57 29.50 25.91
CA SER A 65 -33.23 28.74 27.12
C SER A 65 -31.79 29.06 27.57
N SER A 66 -31.47 28.89 28.86
CA SER A 66 -30.13 29.17 29.43
C SER A 66 -29.03 28.19 28.99
N THR A 67 -29.17 27.55 27.83
CA THR A 67 -28.26 26.52 27.35
C THR A 67 -27.09 27.17 26.60
N PRO A 68 -25.83 26.95 27.02
CA PRO A 68 -24.68 27.57 26.37
C PRO A 68 -24.45 26.99 24.97
N ARG A 69 -24.04 27.85 24.03
CA ARG A 69 -23.82 27.52 22.60
C ARG A 69 -22.88 26.33 22.36
N TYR A 70 -21.83 26.17 23.17
CA TYR A 70 -20.90 25.05 23.02
C TYR A 70 -21.56 23.68 23.30
N LYS A 71 -22.54 23.60 24.22
CA LYS A 71 -23.25 22.34 24.50
C LYS A 71 -24.12 21.93 23.32
N ILE A 72 -24.73 22.89 22.64
CA ILE A 72 -25.52 22.63 21.43
C ILE A 72 -24.62 22.09 20.32
N LEU A 73 -23.48 22.74 20.07
CA LEU A 73 -22.51 22.30 19.07
C LEU A 73 -21.98 20.89 19.34
N VAL A 74 -21.47 20.64 20.56
CA VAL A 74 -20.90 19.34 20.94
C VAL A 74 -21.97 18.25 20.96
N GLY A 75 -23.18 18.56 21.42
CA GLY A 75 -24.30 17.61 21.43
C GLY A 75 -24.70 17.17 20.02
N LYS A 76 -24.83 18.12 19.08
CA LYS A 76 -25.09 17.83 17.66
C LYS A 76 -23.98 16.99 17.04
N TYR A 77 -22.73 17.38 17.28
CA TYR A 77 -21.56 16.66 16.80
C TYR A 77 -21.54 15.21 17.29
N LEU A 78 -21.64 14.98 18.60
CA LEU A 78 -21.61 13.64 19.18
C LEU A 78 -22.82 12.80 18.75
N GLY A 79 -24.00 13.41 18.64
CA GLY A 79 -25.20 12.75 18.14
C GLY A 79 -25.02 12.24 16.71
N ALA A 80 -24.52 13.09 15.80
CA ALA A 80 -24.25 12.71 14.43
C ALA A 80 -23.11 11.67 14.32
N LEU A 81 -22.08 11.79 15.15
CA LEU A 81 -20.96 10.85 15.19
C LEU A 81 -21.43 9.45 15.63
N VAL A 82 -22.25 9.36 16.69
CA VAL A 82 -22.83 8.10 17.15
C VAL A 82 -23.76 7.50 16.10
N ALA A 83 -24.58 8.33 15.45
CA ALA A 83 -25.49 7.89 14.38
C ALA A 83 -24.75 7.25 13.19
N LEU A 84 -23.53 7.69 12.87
CA LEU A 84 -22.67 7.05 11.86
C LEU A 84 -21.87 5.86 12.41
N ALA A 85 -21.40 5.95 13.65
CA ALA A 85 -20.56 4.91 14.26
C ALA A 85 -21.31 3.58 14.42
N ILE A 86 -22.60 3.61 14.77
CA ILE A 86 -23.43 2.41 14.95
C ILE A 86 -23.50 1.54 13.67
N PRO A 87 -23.98 2.05 12.51
CA PRO A 87 -24.05 1.25 11.30
C PRO A 87 -22.67 0.85 10.78
N LEU A 88 -21.64 1.70 10.94
CA LEU A 88 -20.26 1.36 10.60
C LEU A 88 -19.75 0.16 11.41
N LEU A 89 -19.93 0.20 12.74
CA LEU A 89 -19.51 -0.89 13.62
C LEU A 89 -20.28 -2.17 13.29
N ALA A 90 -21.60 -2.09 13.10
CA ALA A 90 -22.42 -3.23 12.73
C ALA A 90 -21.94 -3.88 11.43
N GLY A 91 -21.68 -3.08 10.39
CA GLY A 91 -21.20 -3.59 9.11
C GLY A 91 -19.81 -4.25 9.23
N LEU A 92 -18.88 -3.62 9.95
CA LEU A 92 -17.55 -4.16 10.19
C LEU A 92 -17.61 -5.48 10.97
N LEU A 93 -18.46 -5.58 12.00
CA LEU A 93 -18.65 -6.80 12.79
C LEU A 93 -19.26 -7.93 11.95
N ILE A 94 -20.26 -7.63 11.11
CA ILE A 94 -20.84 -8.63 10.19
C ILE A 94 -19.75 -9.18 9.26
N ASN A 95 -18.92 -8.33 8.69
CA ASN A 95 -17.80 -8.77 7.85
C ASN A 95 -16.81 -9.65 8.64
N LEU A 96 -16.46 -9.25 9.85
CA LEU A 96 -15.58 -10.03 10.72
C LEU A 96 -16.14 -11.43 11.01
N ILE A 97 -17.45 -11.53 11.29
CA ILE A 97 -18.13 -12.81 11.51
C ILE A 97 -18.06 -13.71 10.27
N ILE A 98 -18.23 -13.14 9.06
CA ILE A 98 -18.13 -13.88 7.80
C ILE A 98 -16.71 -14.43 7.62
N VAL A 99 -15.68 -13.61 7.88
CA VAL A 99 -14.28 -14.01 7.74
C VAL A 99 -13.94 -15.14 8.73
N ILE A 100 -14.31 -15.01 10.00
CA ILE A 100 -14.10 -16.06 11.01
C ILE A 100 -14.80 -17.36 10.61
N SER A 101 -16.04 -17.26 10.11
CA SER A 101 -16.84 -18.43 9.71
C SER A 101 -16.26 -19.17 8.50
N SER A 102 -15.51 -18.48 7.64
CA SER A 102 -14.90 -19.08 6.45
C SER A 102 -13.77 -20.08 6.75
N LYS A 103 -13.13 -19.99 7.93
CA LYS A 103 -11.93 -20.76 8.32
C LYS A 103 -10.76 -20.69 7.33
N ILE A 104 -10.76 -19.69 6.44
CA ILE A 104 -9.67 -19.49 5.45
C ILE A 104 -8.47 -18.80 6.11
N VAL A 105 -8.70 -18.05 7.20
CA VAL A 105 -7.69 -17.24 7.88
C VAL A 105 -7.81 -17.47 9.38
N ASP A 106 -6.69 -17.84 10.01
CA ASP A 106 -6.58 -17.89 11.47
C ASP A 106 -6.42 -16.46 12.01
N ILE A 107 -7.43 -15.98 12.75
CA ILE A 107 -7.39 -14.65 13.36
C ILE A 107 -6.63 -14.73 14.69
N ASN A 108 -5.54 -13.97 14.80
CA ASN A 108 -4.77 -13.89 16.03
C ASN A 108 -5.33 -12.78 16.94
N SER A 109 -4.96 -12.82 18.22
CA SER A 109 -5.28 -11.80 19.23
C SER A 109 -4.88 -10.37 18.81
N THR A 110 -3.81 -10.23 18.03
CA THR A 110 -3.34 -8.91 17.54
C THR A 110 -4.23 -8.33 16.45
N ASP A 111 -4.94 -9.18 15.68
CA ASP A 111 -5.80 -8.72 14.58
C ASP A 111 -7.07 -8.04 15.10
N TRP A 112 -7.55 -8.42 16.29
CA TRP A 112 -8.63 -7.72 16.98
C TRP A 112 -8.27 -6.26 17.29
N LEU A 113 -7.03 -6.02 17.72
CA LEU A 113 -6.55 -4.65 17.99
C LEU A 113 -6.40 -3.85 16.69
N ARG A 114 -5.95 -4.47 15.59
CA ARG A 114 -5.91 -3.83 14.26
C ARG A 114 -7.31 -3.43 13.80
N PHE A 115 -8.29 -4.32 13.95
CA PHE A 115 -9.69 -4.05 13.62
C PHE A 115 -10.24 -2.86 14.41
N PHE A 116 -10.02 -2.86 15.73
CA PHE A 116 -10.45 -1.76 16.59
C PHE A 116 -9.77 -0.44 16.23
N ALA A 117 -8.46 -0.46 15.92
CA ALA A 117 -7.73 0.72 15.48
C ALA A 117 -8.25 1.29 14.16
N ILE A 118 -8.60 0.43 13.19
CA ILE A 118 -9.22 0.84 11.91
C ILE A 118 -10.60 1.46 12.16
N PHE A 119 -11.40 0.88 13.06
CA PHE A 119 -12.69 1.45 13.44
C PHE A 119 -12.55 2.86 14.02
N LEU A 120 -11.65 3.06 14.99
CA LEU A 120 -11.37 4.38 15.56
C LEU A 120 -10.87 5.38 14.51
N LEU A 121 -9.96 4.94 13.63
CA LEU A 121 -9.45 5.76 12.54
C LEU A 121 -10.57 6.18 11.57
N SER A 122 -11.54 5.29 11.34
CA SER A 122 -12.69 5.56 10.48
C SER A 122 -13.65 6.56 11.09
N ILE A 123 -13.90 6.47 12.41
CA ILE A 123 -14.65 7.49 13.15
C ILE A 123 -13.95 8.84 13.06
N LEU A 124 -12.64 8.88 13.30
CA LEU A 124 -11.82 10.09 13.22
C LEU A 124 -11.81 10.70 11.81
N PHE A 125 -11.92 9.88 10.77
CA PHE A 125 -12.05 10.39 9.41
C PHE A 125 -13.46 10.95 9.14
N LEU A 126 -14.51 10.28 9.59
CA LEU A 126 -15.89 10.74 9.40
C LEU A 126 -16.20 12.02 10.20
N SER A 127 -15.57 12.20 11.37
CA SER A 127 -15.68 13.45 12.14
C SER A 127 -15.23 14.67 11.35
N VAL A 128 -14.21 14.54 10.48
CA VAL A 128 -13.73 15.63 9.64
C VAL A 128 -14.86 16.15 8.74
N PHE A 129 -15.63 15.24 8.12
CA PHE A 129 -16.74 15.61 7.25
C PHE A 129 -17.96 16.13 8.03
N LEU A 130 -18.25 15.57 9.21
CA LEU A 130 -19.28 16.12 10.10
C LEU A 130 -18.96 17.57 10.51
N LEU A 131 -17.72 17.82 10.93
CA LEU A 131 -17.28 19.15 11.37
C LEU A 131 -17.21 20.13 10.22
N LEU A 132 -16.80 19.68 9.03
CA LEU A 132 -16.87 20.47 7.80
C LEU A 132 -18.32 20.87 7.47
N GLY A 133 -19.26 19.93 7.53
CA GLY A 133 -20.69 20.20 7.30
C GLY A 133 -21.27 21.21 8.29
N MET A 134 -21.02 21.02 9.58
CA MET A 134 -21.40 21.96 10.62
C MET A 134 -20.75 23.34 10.46
N PHE A 135 -19.49 23.39 10.03
CA PHE A 135 -18.80 24.66 9.74
C PHE A 135 -19.49 25.42 8.61
N VAL A 136 -19.76 24.79 7.47
CA VAL A 136 -20.44 25.45 6.34
C VAL A 136 -21.88 25.83 6.71
N SER A 137 -22.61 24.94 7.39
CA SER A 137 -23.98 25.22 7.87
C SER A 137 -24.03 26.45 8.78
N SER A 138 -23.01 26.65 9.62
CA SER A 138 -22.88 27.83 10.50
C SER A 138 -22.42 29.11 9.79
N ARG A 139 -22.14 29.07 8.48
CA ARG A 139 -21.71 30.23 7.68
C ARG A 139 -22.75 30.68 6.67
N VAL A 140 -23.66 29.79 6.31
CA VAL A 140 -24.63 30.01 5.26
C VAL A 140 -26.00 30.26 5.90
N SER A 141 -26.81 31.12 5.26
CA SER A 141 -28.16 31.42 5.74
C SER A 141 -29.21 30.43 5.26
N HIS A 142 -28.97 29.78 4.12
CA HIS A 142 -29.91 28.88 3.45
C HIS A 142 -29.41 27.44 3.36
N SER A 143 -30.30 26.48 3.63
CA SER A 143 -29.97 25.04 3.60
C SER A 143 -29.51 24.57 2.22
N ILE A 144 -30.16 25.06 1.16
CA ILE A 144 -29.82 24.73 -0.25
C ILE A 144 -28.40 25.20 -0.60
N SER A 145 -28.02 26.42 -0.18
CA SER A 145 -26.69 26.93 -0.45
C SER A 145 -25.61 26.15 0.32
N SER A 146 -25.92 25.68 1.53
CA SER A 146 -25.02 24.86 2.35
C SER A 146 -24.71 23.53 1.67
N ILE A 147 -25.72 22.78 1.22
CA ILE A 147 -25.51 21.49 0.55
C ILE A 147 -24.74 21.63 -0.76
N VAL A 148 -25.01 22.67 -1.56
CA VAL A 148 -24.29 22.91 -2.83
C VAL A 148 -22.80 23.17 -2.57
N ILE A 149 -22.48 24.03 -1.58
CA ILE A 149 -21.09 24.32 -1.21
C ILE A 149 -20.40 23.06 -0.69
N LEU A 150 -21.06 22.29 0.19
CA LEU A 150 -20.51 21.06 0.74
C LEU A 150 -20.28 20.00 -0.34
N LEU A 151 -21.17 19.89 -1.31
CA LEU A 151 -21.00 18.96 -2.43
C LEU A 151 -19.79 19.33 -3.30
N LEU A 152 -19.56 20.63 -3.56
CA LEU A 152 -18.37 21.09 -4.27
C LEU A 152 -17.07 20.80 -3.49
N ILE A 153 -17.04 21.09 -2.20
CA ILE A 153 -15.87 20.82 -1.34
C ILE A 153 -15.62 19.31 -1.26
N TRP A 154 -16.68 18.52 -1.08
CA TRP A 154 -16.60 17.06 -1.03
C TRP A 154 -16.07 16.48 -2.33
N ALA A 155 -16.60 16.90 -3.48
CA ALA A 155 -16.09 16.47 -4.79
C ALA A 155 -14.62 16.86 -4.96
N GLY A 156 -14.23 18.05 -4.49
CA GLY A 156 -12.84 18.49 -4.41
C GLY A 156 -11.94 17.51 -3.63
N PHE A 157 -12.26 17.27 -2.36
CA PHE A 157 -11.44 16.43 -1.48
C PHE A 157 -11.48 14.95 -1.85
N VAL A 158 -12.65 14.40 -2.16
CA VAL A 158 -12.85 12.95 -2.30
C VAL A 158 -12.55 12.46 -3.72
N VAL A 159 -12.82 13.27 -4.76
CA VAL A 159 -12.71 12.83 -6.16
C VAL A 159 -11.59 13.56 -6.89
N LEU A 160 -11.57 14.89 -6.86
CA LEU A 160 -10.67 15.68 -7.70
C LEU A 160 -9.22 15.58 -7.24
N ILE A 161 -8.93 15.85 -5.96
CA ILE A 161 -7.55 15.84 -5.44
C ILE A 161 -6.85 14.49 -5.61
N PRO A 162 -7.47 13.33 -5.27
CA PRO A 162 -6.86 12.03 -5.53
C PRO A 162 -6.58 11.80 -7.03
N SER A 163 -7.49 12.22 -7.90
CA SER A 163 -7.32 12.10 -9.36
C SER A 163 -6.16 12.96 -9.88
N PHE A 164 -6.02 14.20 -9.38
CA PHE A 164 -4.87 15.04 -9.71
C PHE A 164 -3.56 14.47 -9.17
N GLY A 165 -3.58 13.81 -8.01
CA GLY A 165 -2.42 13.09 -7.48
C GLY A 165 -1.86 12.06 -8.45
N ARG A 166 -2.73 11.34 -9.18
CA ARG A 166 -2.29 10.42 -10.24
C ARG A 166 -1.60 11.15 -11.38
N ILE A 167 -2.15 12.28 -11.84
CA ILE A 167 -1.54 13.09 -12.92
C ILE A 167 -0.16 13.60 -12.48
N VAL A 168 -0.04 14.11 -11.25
CA VAL A 168 1.24 14.56 -10.67
C VAL A 168 2.24 13.42 -10.58
N ALA A 169 1.80 12.21 -10.22
CA ALA A 169 2.66 11.02 -10.22
C ALA A 169 3.20 10.73 -11.63
N GLU A 170 2.32 10.72 -12.63
CA GLU A 170 2.67 10.44 -14.02
C GLU A 170 3.63 11.49 -14.61
N THR A 171 3.53 12.76 -14.21
CA THR A 171 4.40 13.84 -14.71
C THR A 171 5.71 13.98 -13.94
N SER A 172 5.71 13.75 -12.62
CA SER A 172 6.88 14.02 -11.76
C SER A 172 7.96 12.95 -11.88
N VAL A 173 7.56 11.70 -12.15
CA VAL A 173 8.49 10.57 -12.22
C VAL A 173 8.16 9.71 -13.44
N ASN A 174 9.04 9.76 -14.44
CA ASN A 174 8.96 8.90 -15.61
C ASN A 174 9.35 7.46 -15.23
N VAL A 175 8.34 6.62 -15.03
CA VAL A 175 8.53 5.18 -14.91
C VAL A 175 8.81 4.60 -16.29
N THR A 176 9.90 3.84 -16.39
CA THR A 176 10.29 3.14 -17.62
C THR A 176 9.14 2.28 -18.10
N THR A 177 8.60 2.60 -19.28
CA THR A 177 7.50 1.84 -19.89
C THR A 177 7.90 0.38 -20.10
N LEU A 178 6.94 -0.53 -20.28
CA LEU A 178 7.29 -1.93 -20.55
C LEU A 178 8.13 -2.07 -21.83
N ALA A 179 7.85 -1.24 -22.85
CA ALA A 179 8.61 -1.18 -24.10
C ALA A 179 10.05 -0.67 -23.87
N GLU A 180 10.21 0.44 -23.15
CA GLU A 180 11.54 0.98 -22.85
C GLU A 180 12.36 0.04 -21.96
N PHE A 181 11.71 -0.64 -21.01
CA PHE A 181 12.38 -1.62 -20.16
C PHE A 181 12.84 -2.84 -20.97
N ARG A 182 11.98 -3.35 -21.87
CA ARG A 182 12.38 -4.42 -22.80
C ARG A 182 13.56 -3.99 -23.67
N LYS A 183 13.55 -2.75 -24.19
CA LYS A 183 14.67 -2.20 -24.96
C LYS A 183 15.95 -2.18 -24.15
N ARG A 184 15.95 -1.58 -22.95
CA ARG A 184 17.12 -1.54 -22.06
C ARG A 184 17.60 -2.93 -21.65
N PHE A 185 16.67 -3.85 -21.41
CA PHE A 185 16.98 -5.24 -21.11
C PHE A 185 17.73 -5.91 -22.28
N MET A 186 17.24 -5.74 -23.51
CA MET A 186 17.89 -6.26 -24.71
C MET A 186 19.26 -5.61 -24.97
N GLU A 187 19.38 -4.29 -24.79
CA GLU A 187 20.66 -3.58 -24.93
C GLU A 187 21.69 -4.06 -23.91
N ASN A 188 21.30 -4.21 -22.65
CA ASN A 188 22.15 -4.78 -21.60
C ASN A 188 22.53 -6.23 -21.90
N TRP A 189 21.59 -7.04 -22.40
CA TRP A 189 21.87 -8.42 -22.82
C TRP A 189 22.94 -8.46 -23.93
N GLN A 190 22.74 -7.68 -25.00
CA GLN A 190 23.71 -7.60 -26.10
C GLN A 190 25.07 -7.07 -25.65
N GLN A 191 25.10 -6.13 -24.71
CA GLN A 191 26.34 -5.62 -24.16
C GLN A 191 27.08 -6.69 -23.34
N MET A 192 26.36 -7.46 -22.53
CA MET A 192 26.95 -8.57 -21.77
C MET A 192 27.54 -9.64 -22.68
N GLU A 193 26.90 -9.92 -23.81
CA GLU A 193 27.41 -10.85 -24.81
C GLU A 193 28.71 -10.34 -25.44
N ARG A 194 28.74 -9.08 -25.90
CA ARG A 194 29.95 -8.46 -26.43
C ARG A 194 31.09 -8.43 -25.42
N ASP A 195 30.79 -8.13 -24.16
CA ASP A 195 31.77 -8.14 -23.07
C ASP A 195 32.34 -9.57 -22.84
N ALA A 196 31.50 -10.60 -22.96
CA ALA A 196 31.92 -11.99 -22.85
C ALA A 196 32.77 -12.44 -24.04
N GLU A 197 32.40 -12.07 -25.27
CA GLU A 197 33.18 -12.28 -26.49
C GLU A 197 34.55 -11.59 -26.42
N ALA A 198 34.60 -10.38 -25.86
CA ALA A 198 35.83 -9.64 -25.61
C ALA A 198 36.70 -10.24 -24.50
N GLY A 199 36.26 -11.33 -23.85
CA GLY A 199 37.03 -12.06 -22.84
C GLY A 199 36.97 -11.47 -21.43
N LYS A 200 36.09 -10.49 -21.16
CA LYS A 200 35.98 -9.80 -19.85
C LYS A 200 35.78 -10.76 -18.67
N TYR A 201 35.09 -11.88 -18.89
CA TYR A 201 34.79 -12.88 -17.85
C TYR A 201 35.72 -14.10 -17.88
N GLY A 202 36.67 -14.13 -18.82
CA GLY A 202 37.56 -15.24 -19.10
C GLY A 202 37.24 -15.90 -20.45
N ARG A 203 38.16 -16.75 -20.91
CA ARG A 203 38.03 -17.47 -22.17
C ARG A 203 36.81 -18.40 -22.16
N ASN A 204 36.02 -18.35 -23.24
CA ASN A 204 34.82 -19.14 -23.47
C ASN A 204 33.75 -19.03 -22.36
N ALA A 205 33.65 -17.86 -21.71
CA ALA A 205 32.71 -17.67 -20.61
C ALA A 205 31.23 -17.80 -21.00
N HIS A 206 30.88 -17.60 -22.27
CA HIS A 206 29.51 -17.70 -22.79
C HIS A 206 29.20 -19.08 -23.39
N GLU A 207 30.18 -19.99 -23.43
CA GLU A 207 30.01 -21.33 -24.01
C GLU A 207 29.40 -22.29 -22.97
N LEU A 208 28.07 -22.37 -22.93
CA LEU A 208 27.31 -23.05 -21.87
C LEU A 208 26.61 -24.35 -22.32
N TRP A 209 26.76 -24.75 -23.59
CA TRP A 209 25.90 -25.76 -24.23
C TRP A 209 26.51 -27.15 -24.36
N HIS A 210 27.74 -27.35 -23.90
CA HIS A 210 28.40 -28.66 -23.95
C HIS A 210 28.14 -29.47 -22.69
N GLU A 211 27.79 -30.75 -22.83
CA GLU A 211 27.60 -31.67 -21.71
C GLU A 211 28.93 -32.08 -21.06
N ASP A 212 29.96 -32.36 -21.85
CA ASP A 212 31.26 -32.79 -21.34
C ASP A 212 32.02 -31.62 -20.70
N ARG A 213 32.14 -31.66 -19.36
CA ARG A 213 32.92 -30.70 -18.57
C ARG A 213 34.37 -30.56 -19.02
N ASN A 214 34.96 -31.62 -19.56
CA ASN A 214 36.37 -31.66 -19.95
C ASN A 214 36.62 -31.17 -21.39
N HIS A 215 35.56 -30.78 -22.11
CA HIS A 215 35.68 -30.28 -23.47
C HIS A 215 36.55 -29.00 -23.51
N PRO A 216 37.47 -28.82 -24.48
CA PRO A 216 38.40 -27.68 -24.51
C PRO A 216 37.74 -26.29 -24.55
N SER A 217 36.48 -26.22 -24.98
CA SER A 217 35.72 -24.97 -24.99
C SER A 217 35.07 -24.65 -23.64
N VAL A 218 34.93 -25.61 -22.73
CA VAL A 218 34.23 -25.43 -21.46
C VAL A 218 35.15 -24.81 -20.41
N ASN A 219 34.67 -23.77 -19.72
CA ASN A 219 35.39 -23.09 -18.66
C ASN A 219 34.43 -22.73 -17.52
N PRO A 220 34.17 -23.66 -16.58
CA PRO A 220 33.14 -23.47 -15.55
C PRO A 220 33.36 -22.23 -14.67
N PRO A 221 34.60 -21.87 -14.23
CA PRO A 221 34.83 -20.63 -13.50
C PRO A 221 34.52 -19.36 -14.31
N ALA A 222 34.82 -19.35 -15.62
CA ALA A 222 34.50 -18.20 -16.47
C ALA A 222 32.99 -18.10 -16.73
N ALA A 223 32.33 -19.23 -16.97
CA ALA A 223 30.87 -19.33 -17.08
C ALA A 223 30.16 -18.82 -15.83
N ALA A 224 30.62 -19.23 -14.64
CA ALA A 224 30.08 -18.76 -13.37
C ALA A 224 30.21 -17.24 -13.22
N ARG A 225 31.37 -16.65 -13.57
CA ARG A 225 31.56 -15.18 -13.55
C ARG A 225 30.61 -14.47 -14.52
N TYR A 226 30.47 -14.97 -15.74
CA TYR A 226 29.57 -14.39 -16.75
C TYR A 226 28.10 -14.46 -16.31
N CYS A 227 27.62 -15.65 -15.90
CA CYS A 227 26.24 -15.84 -15.48
C CYS A 227 25.89 -15.02 -14.22
N ASN A 228 26.79 -14.97 -13.23
CA ASN A 228 26.58 -14.14 -12.04
C ASN A 228 26.58 -12.64 -12.36
N ALA A 229 27.47 -12.17 -13.24
CA ALA A 229 27.47 -10.78 -13.70
C ALA A 229 26.18 -10.43 -14.48
N LYS A 230 25.73 -11.35 -15.35
CA LYS A 230 24.47 -11.23 -16.10
C LYS A 230 23.27 -11.09 -15.15
N VAL A 231 23.13 -11.99 -14.17
CA VAL A 231 22.07 -11.94 -13.16
C VAL A 231 22.12 -10.63 -12.37
N ALA A 232 23.29 -10.21 -11.91
CA ALA A 232 23.46 -8.97 -11.15
C ALA A 232 23.01 -7.74 -11.96
N SER A 233 23.35 -7.70 -13.25
CA SER A 233 22.92 -6.62 -14.15
C SER A 233 21.40 -6.56 -14.34
N ILE A 234 20.76 -7.72 -14.48
CA ILE A 234 19.30 -7.84 -14.64
C ILE A 234 18.59 -7.42 -13.35
N ASN A 235 19.07 -7.87 -12.19
CA ASN A 235 18.51 -7.49 -10.89
C ASN A 235 18.63 -5.97 -10.66
N LYS A 236 19.74 -5.35 -11.08
CA LYS A 236 19.91 -3.89 -11.02
C LYS A 236 18.87 -3.15 -11.86
N LEU A 237 18.62 -3.59 -13.10
CA LEU A 237 17.59 -2.98 -13.95
C LEU A 237 16.19 -3.10 -13.35
N TRP A 238 15.86 -4.24 -12.75
CA TRP A 238 14.60 -4.42 -12.03
C TRP A 238 14.50 -3.49 -10.83
N GLU A 239 15.53 -3.42 -9.99
CA GLU A 239 15.58 -2.55 -8.81
C GLU A 239 15.43 -1.07 -9.17
N GLU A 240 16.11 -0.59 -10.22
CA GLU A 240 15.93 0.77 -10.73
C GLU A 240 14.48 1.05 -11.13
N ARG A 241 13.84 0.11 -11.84
CA ARG A 241 12.43 0.23 -12.22
C ARG A 241 11.52 0.26 -10.98
N HIS A 242 11.74 -0.63 -10.00
CA HIS A 242 10.96 -0.67 -8.77
C HIS A 242 11.09 0.64 -7.98
N ASN A 243 12.30 1.16 -7.83
CA ASN A 243 12.55 2.43 -7.14
C ASN A 243 11.83 3.60 -7.82
N ARG A 244 11.82 3.64 -9.16
CA ARG A 244 11.05 4.66 -9.91
C ARG A 244 9.54 4.51 -9.71
N MET A 245 9.02 3.28 -9.72
CA MET A 245 7.59 3.01 -9.46
C MET A 245 7.18 3.48 -8.06
N LEU A 246 8.02 3.21 -7.04
CA LEU A 246 7.79 3.68 -5.68
C LEU A 246 7.84 5.21 -5.60
N ALA A 247 8.86 5.84 -6.19
CA ALA A 247 8.99 7.30 -6.21
C ALA A 247 7.77 7.97 -6.87
N GLN A 248 7.29 7.42 -7.99
CA GLN A 248 6.07 7.87 -8.66
C GLN A 248 4.87 7.79 -7.73
N ALA A 249 4.66 6.65 -7.08
CA ALA A 249 3.53 6.44 -6.19
C ALA A 249 3.56 7.37 -4.96
N TYR A 250 4.73 7.58 -4.36
CA TYR A 250 4.90 8.51 -3.24
C TYR A 250 4.72 9.97 -3.65
N ALA A 251 5.21 10.38 -4.83
CA ALA A 251 5.04 11.75 -5.33
C ALA A 251 3.55 12.11 -5.43
N GLY A 252 2.75 11.26 -6.09
CA GLY A 252 1.30 11.47 -6.21
C GLY A 252 0.58 11.48 -4.86
N ARG A 253 0.94 10.55 -3.96
CA ARG A 253 0.33 10.45 -2.62
C ARG A 253 0.69 11.62 -1.71
N ASN A 254 1.91 12.15 -1.80
CA ASN A 254 2.34 13.31 -1.01
C ASN A 254 1.70 14.60 -1.51
N PHE A 255 1.48 14.74 -2.81
CA PHE A 255 0.67 15.84 -3.33
C PHE A 255 -0.78 15.74 -2.86
N ALA A 256 -1.38 14.54 -2.98
CA ALA A 256 -2.77 14.32 -2.66
C ALA A 256 -3.06 14.28 -1.15
N SER A 257 -2.05 14.30 -0.26
CA SER A 257 -2.24 14.29 1.20
C SER A 257 -2.86 15.57 1.76
N ILE A 258 -3.19 16.56 0.92
CA ILE A 258 -4.08 17.68 1.28
C ILE A 258 -5.53 17.19 1.41
N SER A 259 -5.89 16.05 0.82
CA SER A 259 -7.20 15.44 1.02
C SER A 259 -7.23 14.59 2.29
N PRO A 260 -8.22 14.79 3.18
CA PRO A 260 -8.48 13.89 4.31
C PRO A 260 -8.66 12.43 3.90
N VAL A 261 -9.17 12.17 2.69
CA VAL A 261 -9.37 10.81 2.15
C VAL A 261 -8.04 10.10 1.95
N VAL A 262 -7.06 10.79 1.36
CA VAL A 262 -5.73 10.21 1.08
C VAL A 262 -4.96 10.00 2.38
N ILE A 263 -5.11 10.91 3.34
CA ILE A 263 -4.53 10.73 4.68
C ILE A 263 -5.14 9.50 5.36
N TYR A 264 -6.47 9.38 5.35
CA TYR A 264 -7.17 8.20 5.88
C TYR A 264 -6.75 6.90 5.19
N GLN A 265 -6.61 6.90 3.86
CA GLN A 265 -6.12 5.76 3.09
C GLN A 265 -4.74 5.32 3.57
N ARG A 266 -3.80 6.25 3.70
CA ARG A 266 -2.43 5.95 4.12
C ARG A 266 -2.36 5.43 5.55
N ALA A 267 -3.14 6.04 6.45
CA ALA A 267 -3.22 5.61 7.84
C ALA A 267 -3.84 4.21 7.95
N SER A 268 -4.95 3.96 7.24
CA SER A 268 -5.65 2.67 7.30
C SER A 268 -4.84 1.55 6.67
N GLU A 269 -4.18 1.78 5.53
CA GLU A 269 -3.22 0.85 4.93
C GLU A 269 -2.10 0.51 5.92
N THR A 270 -1.51 1.52 6.57
CA THR A 270 -0.39 1.30 7.50
C THR A 270 -0.83 0.52 8.74
N VAL A 271 -1.98 0.85 9.33
CA VAL A 271 -2.54 0.14 10.50
C VAL A 271 -2.94 -1.29 10.16
N ALA A 272 -3.54 -1.50 8.99
CA ALA A 272 -3.90 -2.83 8.49
C ALA A 272 -2.68 -3.67 8.09
N GLY A 273 -1.50 -3.06 7.98
CA GLY A 273 -0.30 -3.73 7.46
C GLY A 273 -0.39 -4.02 5.97
N THR A 274 -1.13 -3.22 5.20
CA THR A 274 -1.33 -3.36 3.76
C THR A 274 -0.73 -2.17 2.99
N GLY A 275 -1.02 -2.07 1.69
CA GLY A 275 -0.58 -0.96 0.84
C GLY A 275 0.89 -1.01 0.43
N ILE A 276 1.41 0.15 -0.01
CA ILE A 276 2.74 0.26 -0.61
C ILE A 276 3.85 -0.13 0.36
N ARG A 277 3.71 0.22 1.65
CA ARG A 277 4.72 -0.09 2.67
C ARG A 277 4.91 -1.60 2.83
N ARG A 278 3.80 -2.36 2.96
CA ARG A 278 3.86 -3.83 3.01
C ARG A 278 4.57 -4.40 1.79
N CYS A 279 4.28 -3.89 0.59
CA CYS A 279 4.95 -4.34 -0.64
C CYS A 279 6.47 -4.11 -0.59
N VAL A 280 6.90 -2.94 -0.12
CA VAL A 280 8.33 -2.62 0.06
C VAL A 280 8.98 -3.51 1.11
N ASP A 281 8.32 -3.73 2.23
CA ASP A 281 8.84 -4.55 3.33
C ASP A 281 8.88 -6.03 2.95
N LEU A 282 7.86 -6.53 2.27
CA LEU A 282 7.83 -7.88 1.69
C LEU A 282 8.97 -8.07 0.69
N TYR A 283 9.17 -7.11 -0.23
CA TYR A 283 10.28 -7.15 -1.18
C TYR A 283 11.64 -7.23 -0.46
N ARG A 284 11.81 -6.46 0.63
CA ARG A 284 13.02 -6.52 1.48
C ARG A 284 13.17 -7.85 2.20
N GLN A 285 12.08 -8.43 2.70
CA GLN A 285 12.08 -9.75 3.34
C GLN A 285 12.44 -10.86 2.34
N VAL A 286 11.89 -10.81 1.13
CA VAL A 286 12.22 -11.75 0.04
C VAL A 286 13.70 -11.63 -0.35
N LYS A 287 14.25 -10.40 -0.46
CA LYS A 287 15.69 -10.19 -0.69
C LYS A 287 16.56 -10.89 0.36
N ARG A 288 16.26 -10.67 1.65
CA ARG A 288 16.99 -11.32 2.75
C ARG A 288 16.85 -12.84 2.73
N TYR A 289 15.64 -13.34 2.48
CA TYR A 289 15.41 -14.78 2.36
C TYR A 289 16.21 -15.39 1.21
N HIS A 290 16.25 -14.71 0.06
CA HIS A 290 17.00 -15.14 -1.10
C HIS A 290 18.51 -15.19 -0.83
N GLU A 291 19.04 -14.20 -0.11
CA GLU A 291 20.43 -14.20 0.37
C GLU A 291 20.69 -15.37 1.33
N ASN A 292 19.82 -15.60 2.30
CA ASN A 292 19.93 -16.72 3.24
C ASN A 292 19.86 -18.09 2.53
N LEU A 293 18.94 -18.25 1.58
CA LEU A 293 18.81 -19.48 0.79
C LEU A 293 20.06 -19.71 -0.07
N LYS A 294 20.61 -18.64 -0.67
CA LYS A 294 21.85 -18.72 -1.43
C LYS A 294 23.03 -19.15 -0.55
N GLN A 295 23.17 -18.59 0.64
CA GLN A 295 24.22 -18.99 1.59
C GLN A 295 24.05 -20.44 2.03
N TYR A 296 22.83 -20.86 2.37
CA TYR A 296 22.54 -22.25 2.71
C TYR A 296 22.96 -23.22 1.59
N ILE A 297 22.67 -22.88 0.33
CA ILE A 297 23.07 -23.69 -0.83
C ILE A 297 24.60 -23.78 -0.91
N LEU A 298 25.32 -22.68 -0.71
CA LEU A 298 26.78 -22.66 -0.73
C LEU A 298 27.39 -23.46 0.42
N ASP A 299 26.81 -23.39 1.62
CA ASP A 299 27.27 -24.12 2.80
C ASP A 299 27.11 -25.64 2.62
N GLN A 300 25.95 -26.08 2.13
CA GLN A 300 25.69 -27.50 1.83
C GLN A 300 26.59 -28.02 0.71
N ASP A 301 26.84 -27.17 -0.29
CA ASP A 301 27.70 -27.52 -1.40
C ASP A 301 29.19 -27.62 -1.00
N ALA A 302 29.65 -26.77 -0.07
CA ALA A 302 31.01 -26.80 0.45
C ALA A 302 31.39 -28.11 1.17
N GLU A 303 30.41 -28.89 1.64
CA GLU A 303 30.62 -30.21 2.23
C GLU A 303 30.90 -31.30 1.19
N ASP A 304 30.67 -31.04 -0.10
CA ASP A 304 30.92 -32.01 -1.16
C ASP A 304 32.28 -31.78 -1.84
N PRO A 305 33.31 -32.60 -1.56
CA PRO A 305 34.63 -32.43 -2.16
C PRO A 305 34.66 -32.68 -3.67
N ASN A 306 33.59 -33.27 -4.24
CA ASN A 306 33.48 -33.54 -5.68
C ASN A 306 32.83 -32.38 -6.46
N SER A 307 32.30 -31.36 -5.76
CA SER A 307 31.71 -30.18 -6.39
C SER A 307 32.77 -29.16 -6.76
N LEU A 308 32.50 -28.34 -7.79
CA LEU A 308 33.35 -27.19 -8.12
C LEU A 308 33.06 -25.94 -7.29
N HIS A 309 31.99 -25.95 -6.49
CA HIS A 309 31.55 -24.80 -5.70
C HIS A 309 31.24 -23.54 -6.51
N LEU A 310 30.58 -23.74 -7.65
CA LEU A 310 30.21 -22.70 -8.61
C LEU A 310 28.68 -22.62 -8.76
N LEU A 311 28.06 -21.73 -7.99
CA LEU A 311 26.63 -21.44 -8.07
C LEU A 311 26.33 -20.31 -9.08
N PHE A 312 25.53 -20.60 -10.11
CA PHE A 312 25.07 -19.61 -11.12
C PHE A 312 23.80 -20.06 -11.87
N ASP A 313 23.14 -19.11 -12.55
CA ASP A 313 21.84 -19.25 -13.23
C ASP A 313 21.96 -19.92 -14.62
N ASN A 314 22.19 -21.24 -14.65
CA ASN A 314 22.08 -22.07 -15.85
C ASN A 314 21.87 -23.55 -15.48
N ASP A 315 20.62 -24.02 -15.56
CA ASP A 315 20.26 -25.38 -15.13
C ASP A 315 21.00 -26.47 -15.91
N PHE A 316 21.21 -26.26 -17.21
CA PHE A 316 21.90 -27.23 -18.07
C PHE A 316 23.35 -27.45 -17.64
N SER A 317 24.14 -26.37 -17.46
CA SER A 317 25.53 -26.47 -17.02
C SER A 317 25.65 -27.01 -15.59
N VAL A 318 24.70 -26.66 -14.72
CA VAL A 318 24.64 -27.17 -13.34
C VAL A 318 24.42 -28.69 -13.32
N GLU A 319 23.55 -29.19 -14.19
CA GLU A 319 23.28 -30.63 -14.32
C GLU A 319 24.49 -31.40 -14.85
N HIS A 320 25.25 -30.86 -15.80
CA HIS A 320 26.29 -31.62 -16.50
C HIS A 320 27.70 -31.43 -15.96
N TRP A 321 28.05 -30.27 -15.38
CA TRP A 321 29.44 -29.96 -15.01
C TRP A 321 29.79 -30.17 -13.53
N GLU A 322 28.86 -30.73 -12.74
CA GLU A 322 29.06 -30.91 -11.29
C GLU A 322 29.47 -29.59 -10.61
N THR A 323 28.88 -28.47 -11.07
CA THR A 323 29.21 -27.14 -10.54
C THR A 323 28.70 -26.95 -9.12
N ILE A 324 27.72 -27.75 -8.73
CA ILE A 324 27.16 -27.84 -7.40
C ILE A 324 26.96 -29.31 -7.02
N SER A 325 26.94 -29.59 -5.71
CA SER A 325 26.68 -30.88 -5.10
C SER A 325 25.33 -31.43 -5.55
N LYS A 326 25.34 -32.70 -5.97
CA LYS A 326 24.14 -33.46 -6.35
C LYS A 326 23.66 -34.38 -5.22
N LYS A 327 24.28 -34.29 -4.04
CA LYS A 327 23.88 -35.09 -2.88
C LYS A 327 22.47 -34.69 -2.45
N PRO A 328 21.64 -35.65 -2.02
CA PRO A 328 20.31 -35.33 -1.52
C PRO A 328 20.43 -34.45 -0.27
N VAL A 329 19.61 -33.41 -0.19
CA VAL A 329 19.52 -32.50 0.95
C VAL A 329 18.21 -32.76 1.68
N ASP A 330 18.23 -32.72 3.01
CA ASP A 330 17.01 -32.80 3.81
C ASP A 330 16.15 -31.55 3.58
N PHE A 331 14.93 -31.73 3.06
CA PHE A 331 13.98 -30.64 2.87
C PHE A 331 13.55 -29.96 4.19
N GLY A 332 13.76 -30.62 5.33
CA GLY A 332 13.54 -30.05 6.66
C GLY A 332 14.50 -28.91 7.00
N THR A 333 15.75 -28.97 6.53
CA THR A 333 16.81 -28.00 6.85
C THR A 333 16.85 -26.81 5.89
N VAL A 334 16.21 -26.92 4.72
CA VAL A 334 16.09 -25.81 3.76
C VAL A 334 15.35 -24.64 4.41
N PRO A 335 15.92 -23.42 4.41
CA PRO A 335 15.24 -22.23 4.90
C PRO A 335 13.89 -22.06 4.19
N LYS A 336 12.82 -21.84 4.95
CA LYS A 336 11.47 -21.62 4.40
C LYS A 336 11.08 -20.16 4.56
N PHE A 337 10.57 -19.56 3.49
CA PHE A 337 10.09 -18.19 3.55
C PHE A 337 8.84 -18.11 4.43
N GLN A 338 8.86 -17.22 5.41
CA GLN A 338 7.70 -16.84 6.20
C GLN A 338 7.61 -15.32 6.19
N GLU A 339 6.47 -14.79 5.75
CA GLU A 339 6.20 -13.36 5.82
C GLU A 339 6.03 -12.94 7.28
N HIS A 340 6.80 -11.96 7.70
CA HIS A 340 6.69 -11.36 9.02
C HIS A 340 5.99 -10.02 8.89
N ASP A 341 4.76 -9.96 9.39
CA ASP A 341 4.01 -8.72 9.48
C ASP A 341 4.63 -7.76 10.50
N LEU A 342 4.44 -6.45 10.27
CA LEU A 342 4.77 -5.43 11.25
C LEU A 342 3.90 -5.59 12.50
N ALA A 343 4.52 -5.59 13.68
CA ALA A 343 3.80 -5.54 14.94
C ALA A 343 2.91 -4.28 14.97
N LEU A 344 1.71 -4.39 15.53
CA LEU A 344 0.73 -3.28 15.56
C LEU A 344 1.34 -1.98 16.12
N GLY A 345 2.16 -2.05 17.17
CA GLY A 345 2.81 -0.86 17.74
C GLY A 345 3.73 -0.14 16.74
N GLN A 346 4.42 -0.88 15.88
CA GLN A 346 5.25 -0.28 14.82
C GLN A 346 4.38 0.32 13.71
N SER A 347 3.31 -0.36 13.30
CA SER A 347 2.34 0.17 12.34
C SER A 347 1.69 1.47 12.83
N MET A 348 1.28 1.54 14.10
CA MET A 348 0.72 2.75 14.72
C MET A 348 1.75 3.89 14.76
N LYS A 349 3.01 3.60 15.10
CA LYS A 349 4.09 4.60 15.09
C LYS A 349 4.34 5.15 13.68
N LEU A 350 4.26 4.31 12.66
CA LEU A 350 4.40 4.73 11.26
C LEU A 350 3.21 5.57 10.78
N ALA A 351 2.00 5.30 11.29
CA ALA A 351 0.79 6.03 10.96
C ALA A 351 0.60 7.34 11.77
N ILE A 352 1.44 7.61 12.78
CA ILE A 352 1.26 8.73 13.73
C ILE A 352 1.08 10.09 13.05
N TRP A 353 1.83 10.34 11.97
CA TRP A 353 1.75 11.60 11.24
C TRP A 353 0.44 11.75 10.49
N ASP A 354 -0.03 10.68 9.85
CA ASP A 354 -1.29 10.68 9.11
C ASP A 354 -2.48 10.79 10.09
N ILE A 355 -2.42 10.09 11.22
CA ILE A 355 -3.41 10.21 12.31
C ILE A 355 -3.40 11.63 12.88
N GLY A 356 -2.22 12.20 13.14
CA GLY A 356 -2.07 13.56 13.65
C GLY A 356 -2.63 14.62 12.71
N LEU A 357 -2.51 14.43 11.39
CA LEU A 357 -3.13 15.31 10.40
C LEU A 357 -4.66 15.23 10.43
N LEU A 358 -5.25 14.03 10.58
CA LEU A 358 -6.71 13.90 10.74
C LEU A 358 -7.21 14.59 12.02
N VAL A 359 -6.51 14.41 13.14
CA VAL A 359 -6.82 15.13 14.39
C VAL A 359 -6.72 16.64 14.19
N LEU A 360 -5.71 17.11 13.45
CA LEU A 360 -5.56 18.53 13.14
C LEU A 360 -6.75 19.05 12.31
N TYR A 361 -7.22 18.31 11.31
CA TYR A 361 -8.43 18.67 10.55
C TYR A 361 -9.64 18.82 11.47
N ASP A 362 -9.85 17.85 12.37
CA ASP A 362 -10.95 17.91 13.33
C ASP A 362 -10.84 19.12 14.26
N LEU A 363 -9.67 19.38 14.82
CA LEU A 363 -9.46 20.55 15.70
C LEU A 363 -9.71 21.86 14.96
N VAL A 364 -9.22 21.99 13.72
CA VAL A 364 -9.39 23.19 12.90
C VAL A 364 -10.86 23.39 12.54
N PHE A 365 -11.56 22.35 12.06
CA PHE A 365 -12.97 22.49 11.69
C PHE A 365 -13.88 22.66 12.91
N PHE A 366 -13.57 22.03 14.05
CA PHE A 366 -14.26 22.27 15.30
C PHE A 366 -14.10 23.72 15.76
N ALA A 367 -12.87 24.25 15.79
CA ALA A 367 -12.62 25.64 16.15
C ALA A 367 -13.30 26.60 15.17
N ALA A 368 -13.23 26.31 13.86
CA ALA A 368 -13.87 27.12 12.84
C ALA A 368 -15.40 27.12 12.98
N SER A 369 -16.02 25.96 13.21
CA SER A 369 -17.46 25.85 13.45
C SER A 369 -17.86 26.58 14.74
N PHE A 370 -17.09 26.42 15.82
CA PHE A 370 -17.33 27.09 17.09
C PHE A 370 -17.28 28.62 16.96
N VAL A 371 -16.22 29.17 16.36
CA VAL A 371 -16.08 30.63 16.16
C VAL A 371 -17.18 31.16 15.23
N SER A 372 -17.54 30.39 14.20
CA SER A 372 -18.61 30.78 13.26
C SER A 372 -19.97 30.79 13.96
N PHE A 373 -20.27 29.78 14.77
CA PHE A 373 -21.50 29.70 15.55
C PHE A 373 -21.61 30.76 16.65
N LEU A 374 -20.50 31.17 17.26
CA LEU A 374 -20.48 32.30 18.19
C LEU A 374 -20.87 33.63 17.51
N LYS A 375 -20.41 33.83 16.27
CA LYS A 375 -20.72 35.03 15.48
C LYS A 375 -22.02 34.91 14.68
N TYR A 376 -22.66 33.75 14.69
CA TYR A 376 -23.85 33.50 13.88
C TYR A 376 -25.03 34.31 14.40
N ASP A 377 -25.62 35.10 13.50
CA ASP A 377 -26.83 35.85 13.80
C ASP A 377 -28.05 34.93 13.71
N VAL A 378 -28.77 34.85 14.82
CA VAL A 378 -29.93 33.97 15.03
C VAL A 378 -31.24 34.70 14.71
N ARG A 379 -31.18 36.00 14.40
CA ARG A 379 -32.32 36.81 13.98
C ARG A 379 -32.75 36.52 12.56
#